data_AF-A0A6A7KJ26-F1
#
_entry.id   AF-A0A6A7KJ26-F1
#
_cell.length_a   1.000
_cell.length_b   1.000
_cell.length_c   1.000
_cell.angle_alpha   90.00
_cell.angle_beta   90.00
_cell.angle_gamma   90.00
#
_symmetry.space_group_name_H-M   'P 1'
#
loop_
_entity.id
_entity.type
_entity.pdbx_description
1 polymer ?
#
loop_
_entity_poly.entity_id
_entity_poly.type
_entity_poly.pdbx_seq_one_letter_code
_entity_poly.pdbx_strand_id
1 'polypeptide(L)'
;MVVVIPRWDHRLKDPESVAFAILDVLADFESEGKLKNLPKSKKFPVKTILAILLFKQYYNLPLRDAQHYGRKFFGANIHYSTLHNWE
;
A
#
# COMPACT_ATOMS: atom_id res chain seq x y z
N MET A 1 -2.18 -3.19 -16.06
CA MET A 1 -3.48 -3.61 -15.48
C MET A 1 -3.76 -2.62 -14.36
N VAL A 2 -4.73 -1.72 -14.56
CA VAL A 2 -5.06 -0.69 -13.56
C VAL A 2 -5.89 -1.35 -12.47
N VAL A 3 -5.31 -1.57 -11.30
CA VAL A 3 -6.08 -1.91 -10.10
C VAL A 3 -6.92 -0.68 -9.78
N VAL A 4 -8.23 -0.77 -10.01
CA VAL A 4 -9.16 0.30 -9.63
C VAL A 4 -9.29 0.24 -8.12
N ILE A 5 -8.55 1.12 -7.45
CA ILE A 5 -8.57 1.28 -6.00
C ILE A 5 -9.93 1.88 -5.63
N PRO A 6 -10.65 1.35 -4.63
CA PRO A 6 -11.92 1.92 -4.17
C PRO A 6 -11.78 3.41 -3.89
N ARG A 7 -12.83 4.19 -4.18
CA ARG A 7 -12.89 5.58 -3.71
C ARG A 7 -12.78 5.56 -2.19
N TRP A 8 -11.67 6.07 -1.69
CA TRP A 8 -11.37 6.14 -0.28
C TRP A 8 -12.42 6.96 0.45
N ASP A 9 -12.96 6.43 1.55
CA ASP A 9 -13.78 7.22 2.46
C ASP A 9 -12.87 8.21 3.20
N HIS A 10 -12.81 9.45 2.69
CA HIS A 10 -11.95 10.52 3.22
C HIS A 10 -12.33 10.98 4.64
N ARG A 11 -13.31 10.34 5.30
CA ARG A 11 -13.71 10.69 6.68
C ARG A 11 -12.70 10.13 7.69
N LEU A 12 -11.93 9.11 7.33
CA LEU A 12 -10.81 8.61 8.14
C LEU A 12 -9.63 9.58 8.04
N LYS A 13 -9.40 10.38 9.07
CA LYS A 13 -8.30 11.37 9.05
C LYS A 13 -7.02 10.85 9.69
N ASP A 14 -7.14 9.96 10.67
CA ASP A 14 -5.96 9.50 11.40
C ASP A 14 -5.17 8.43 10.59
N PRO A 15 -3.83 8.59 10.50
CA PRO A 15 -2.95 7.69 9.74
C PRO A 15 -3.06 6.21 10.11
N GLU A 16 -3.33 5.89 11.37
CA GLU A 16 -3.38 4.52 11.85
C GLU A 16 -4.63 3.80 11.33
N SER A 17 -5.81 4.41 11.46
CA SER A 17 -7.06 3.85 10.94
C SER A 17 -7.03 3.68 9.42
N VAL A 18 -6.42 4.63 8.70
CA VAL A 18 -6.24 4.50 7.25
C VAL A 18 -5.32 3.33 6.90
N ALA A 19 -4.22 3.14 7.64
CA ALA A 19 -3.34 2.00 7.42
C ALA A 19 -4.06 0.66 7.67
N PHE A 20 -4.90 0.56 8.71
CA PHE A 20 -5.72 -0.62 8.96
C PHE A 20 -6.73 -0.88 7.84
N ALA A 21 -7.48 0.15 7.42
CA ALA A 21 -8.46 0.02 6.33
C ALA A 21 -7.81 -0.44 5.01
N ILE A 22 -6.60 0.04 4.72
CA ILE A 22 -5.81 -0.41 3.57
C ILE A 22 -5.48 -1.90 3.65
N LEU A 23 -5.08 -2.39 4.84
CA LEU A 23 -4.76 -3.80 5.04
C LEU A 23 -5.98 -4.71 4.86
N ASP A 24 -7.14 -4.28 5.36
CA ASP A 24 -8.40 -5.03 5.19
C ASP A 24 -8.79 -5.16 3.72
N VAL A 25 -8.75 -4.06 2.96
CA VAL A 25 -9.03 -4.09 1.51
C VAL A 25 -8.04 -4.99 0.76
N LEU A 26 -6.76 -4.96 1.14
CA LEU A 26 -5.76 -5.83 0.52
C LEU A 26 -5.95 -7.31 0.87
N ALA A 27 -6.43 -7.61 2.08
CA ALA A 27 -6.78 -8.97 2.48
C ALA A 27 -7.96 -9.51 1.66
N ASP A 28 -8.99 -8.68 1.44
CA ASP A 28 -10.12 -9.03 0.56
C ASP A 28 -9.64 -9.31 -0.87
N PHE A 29 -8.77 -8.46 -1.42
CA PHE A 29 -8.20 -8.66 -2.75
C PHE A 29 -7.34 -9.92 -2.85
N GLU A 30 -6.62 -10.29 -1.78
CA GLU A 30 -5.86 -11.54 -1.71
C GLU A 30 -6.80 -12.75 -1.74
N SER A 31 -7.87 -12.71 -0.95
CA SER A 31 -8.92 -13.75 -0.87
C SER A 31 -9.64 -13.96 -2.20
N GLU A 32 -10.01 -12.87 -2.87
CA GLU A 32 -10.63 -12.88 -4.21
C GLU A 32 -9.62 -13.27 -5.32
N GLY A 33 -8.35 -13.47 -4.99
CA GLY A 33 -7.31 -13.83 -5.94
C GLY A 33 -6.89 -12.71 -6.89
N LYS A 34 -7.32 -11.46 -6.65
CA LYS A 34 -6.99 -10.28 -7.47
C LYS A 34 -5.50 -9.97 -7.43
N LEU A 35 -4.79 -10.33 -6.36
CA LEU A 35 -3.35 -10.12 -6.22
C LEU A 35 -2.49 -11.22 -6.89
N LYS A 36 -3.09 -12.34 -7.35
CA LYS A 36 -2.34 -13.50 -7.88
C LYS A 36 -1.55 -13.21 -9.16
N ASN A 37 -2.00 -12.24 -9.94
CA ASN A 37 -1.39 -11.86 -11.23
C ASN A 37 -0.38 -10.72 -11.10
N LEU A 38 -0.14 -10.21 -9.89
CA LEU A 38 0.84 -9.16 -9.68
C LEU A 38 2.26 -9.70 -9.77
N PRO A 39 3.22 -8.88 -10.25
CA PRO A 39 4.62 -9.29 -10.32
C PRO A 39 5.11 -9.69 -8.93
N LYS A 40 5.83 -10.80 -8.83
CA LYS A 40 6.40 -11.20 -7.54
C LYS A 40 7.56 -10.26 -7.19
N SER A 41 7.48 -9.63 -6.02
CA SER A 41 8.63 -8.94 -5.44
C SER A 41 9.56 -9.94 -4.77
N LYS A 42 10.88 -9.81 -5.03
CA LYS A 42 11.91 -10.73 -4.49
C LYS A 42 12.21 -10.51 -3.01
N LYS A 43 12.01 -9.28 -2.49
CA LYS A 43 12.46 -8.88 -1.14
C LYS A 43 11.34 -8.59 -0.16
N PHE A 44 10.17 -8.18 -0.66
CA PHE A 44 9.06 -7.76 0.19
C PHE A 44 7.74 -8.34 -0.33
N PRO A 45 6.79 -8.67 0.56
CA PRO A 45 5.45 -9.07 0.13
C PRO A 45 4.81 -7.97 -0.71
N VAL A 46 4.17 -8.37 -1.83
CA VAL A 46 3.49 -7.43 -2.74
C VAL A 46 2.43 -6.62 -2.01
N LYS A 47 1.67 -7.25 -1.09
CA LYS A 47 0.68 -6.57 -0.26
C LYS A 47 1.27 -5.40 0.54
N THR A 48 2.49 -5.54 1.05
CA THR A 48 3.16 -4.50 1.84
C THR A 48 3.58 -3.33 0.95
N ILE A 49 4.06 -3.61 -0.26
CA ILE A 49 4.39 -2.55 -1.25
C ILE A 49 3.13 -1.79 -1.64
N LEU A 50 2.05 -2.52 -1.96
CA LEU A 50 0.76 -1.92 -2.29
C LEU A 50 0.22 -1.09 -1.13
N ALA A 51 0.27 -1.58 0.11
CA ALA A 51 -0.23 -0.84 1.26
C ALA A 51 0.42 0.54 1.39
N ILE A 52 1.74 0.61 1.17
CA ILE A 52 2.50 1.86 1.20
C ILE A 52 2.09 2.80 0.06
N LEU A 53 1.91 2.28 -1.16
CA LEU A 53 1.51 3.08 -2.32
C LEU A 53 0.06 3.57 -2.22
N LEU A 54 -0.84 2.76 -1.67
CA LEU A 54 -2.22 3.15 -1.37
C LEU A 54 -2.26 4.24 -0.30
N PHE A 55 -1.46 4.10 0.75
CA PHE A 55 -1.32 5.12 1.80
C PHE A 55 -0.80 6.44 1.23
N LYS A 56 0.22 6.38 0.36
CA LYS A 56 0.74 7.52 -0.40
C LYS A 56 -0.37 8.21 -1.18
N GLN A 57 -1.15 7.44 -1.94
CA GLN A 57 -2.22 7.95 -2.79
C GLN A 57 -3.35 8.58 -1.96
N TYR A 58 -3.72 7.98 -0.83
CA TYR A 58 -4.76 8.49 0.06
C TYR A 58 -4.43 9.90 0.56
N TYR A 59 -3.20 10.10 1.04
CA TYR A 59 -2.75 11.36 1.62
C TYR A 59 -2.06 12.30 0.62
N ASN A 60 -1.98 11.91 -0.66
CA ASN A 60 -1.22 12.61 -1.69
C ASN A 60 0.23 12.95 -1.26
N LEU A 61 0.91 11.96 -0.68
CA LEU A 61 2.25 12.14 -0.12
C LEU A 61 3.34 11.99 -1.19
N PRO A 62 4.53 12.59 -1.01
CA PRO A 62 5.71 12.21 -1.76
C PRO A 62 6.17 10.80 -1.36
N LEU A 63 6.84 10.09 -2.28
CA LEU A 63 7.23 8.69 -2.08
C LEU A 63 8.19 8.48 -0.90
N ARG A 64 9.03 9.48 -0.59
CA ARG A 64 9.92 9.45 0.58
C ARG A 64 9.16 9.45 1.91
N ASP A 65 8.07 10.20 1.99
CA ASP A 65 7.24 10.24 3.20
C ASP A 65 6.44 8.94 3.32
N ALA A 66 5.93 8.42 2.20
CA ALA A 66 5.31 7.10 2.16
C ALA A 66 6.26 5.99 2.65
N GLN A 67 7.55 6.05 2.33
CA GLN A 67 8.55 5.13 2.87
C GLN A 67 8.67 5.22 4.40
N HIS A 68 8.70 6.45 4.95
CA HIS A 68 8.75 6.67 6.39
C HIS A 68 7.52 6.09 7.10
N TYR A 69 6.32 6.38 6.59
CA TYR A 69 5.07 5.81 7.10
C TYR A 69 4.99 4.30 6.88
N GLY A 70 5.58 3.80 5.80
CA GLY A 70 5.67 2.38 5.50
C GLY A 70 6.41 1.59 6.56
N ARG A 71 7.51 2.15 7.06
CA ARG A 71 8.24 1.59 8.19
C ARG A 71 7.42 1.66 9.48
N LYS A 72 6.71 2.78 9.70
CA LYS A 72 5.95 3.04 10.94
C LYS A 72 4.71 2.15 11.08
N PHE A 73 3.88 2.07 10.03
CA PHE A 73 2.56 1.44 10.10
C PHE A 73 2.53 0.01 9.55
N PHE A 74 3.37 -0.30 8.56
CA PHE A 74 3.40 -1.63 7.94
C PHE A 74 4.63 -2.45 8.34
N GLY A 75 5.45 -1.94 9.28
CA GLY A 75 6.66 -2.60 9.78
C GLY A 75 7.73 -2.86 8.72
N ALA A 76 7.62 -2.19 7.56
CA ALA A 76 8.36 -2.57 6.37
C ALA A 76 9.41 -1.52 6.00
N ASN A 77 10.68 -1.89 6.14
CA ASN A 77 11.79 -1.03 5.72
C ASN A 77 12.08 -1.23 4.22
N ILE A 78 11.13 -0.84 3.38
CA ILE A 78 11.26 -0.95 1.92
C ILE A 78 12.12 0.20 1.41
N HIS A 79 13.12 -0.13 0.58
CA HIS A 79 13.97 0.90 -0.02
C HIS A 79 13.19 1.70 -1.08
N TYR A 80 13.45 3.00 -1.17
CA TYR A 80 12.81 3.92 -2.14
C TYR A 80 12.75 3.36 -3.56
N SER A 81 13.85 2.80 -4.06
CA SER A 81 13.91 2.25 -5.43
C SER A 81 12.93 1.10 -5.67
N THR A 82 12.61 0.32 -4.63
CA THR A 82 11.61 -0.74 -4.75
C THR A 82 10.20 -0.16 -4.84
N LEU A 83 9.90 0.88 -4.05
CA LEU A 83 8.59 1.55 -4.14
C LEU A 83 8.44 2.28 -5.48
N HIS A 84 9.50 2.92 -5.97
CA HIS A 84 9.47 3.66 -7.24
C HIS A 84 9.20 2.76 -8.45
N ASN A 85 9.71 1.53 -8.45
CA ASN A 85 9.46 0.56 -9.52
C ASN A 85 8.00 0.04 -9.57
N TRP A 86 7.21 0.34 -8.53
CA TRP A 86 5.85 -0.16 -8.36
C TRP A 86 4.79 0.96 -8.40
N GLU A 87 5.21 2.22 -8.41
CA GLU A 87 4.35 3.37 -8.67
C GLU A 87 3.91 3.40 -10.14
#